data_AF-A0AAT9HL68-F1
#
_entry.id   AF-A0AAT9HL68-F1
#
_cell.length_a   1.000
_cell.length_b   1.000
_cell.length_c   1.000
_cell.angle_alpha   90.00
_cell.angle_beta   90.00
_cell.angle_gamma   90.00
#
_symmetry.space_group_name_H-M   'P 1'
#
loop_
_entity.id
_entity.type
_entity.pdbx_description
1 polymer ?
#
loop_
_entity_poly.entity_id
_entity_poly.type
_entity_poly.pdbx_seq_one_letter_code
_entity_poly.pdbx_strand_id
1 'polypeptide(L)'
;MSEELAAVRCDLEDFAAEMFEPFARADQRRWGEVYLRGLLLDGRRKSVEPMAARLGEDGKRQALAHFITSSPWDAAHVRARLAWRMRQVIKPTALIIDDSGFLKDGGS
;
A
#
# COMPACT_ATOMS: atom_id res chain seq x y z
N MET A 1 17.33 -3.46 7.75
CA MET A 1 16.00 -3.13 7.18
C MET A 1 15.16 -4.36 6.82
N SER A 2 15.71 -5.47 6.29
CA SER A 2 14.94 -6.73 6.15
C SER A 2 14.54 -7.32 7.52
N GLU A 3 15.43 -7.27 8.51
CA GLU A 3 15.14 -7.68 9.90
C GLU A 3 14.16 -6.74 10.61
N GLU A 4 14.21 -5.44 10.30
CA GLU A 4 13.29 -4.44 10.84
C GLU A 4 11.88 -4.64 10.31
N LEU A 5 11.73 -4.87 8.99
CA LEU A 5 10.46 -5.22 8.38
C LEU A 5 9.92 -6.56 8.91
N ALA A 6 10.80 -7.50 9.24
CA ALA A 6 10.42 -8.75 9.89
C ALA A 6 9.90 -8.52 11.32
N ALA A 7 10.50 -7.57 12.06
CA ALA A 7 10.08 -7.21 13.42
C ALA A 7 8.72 -6.51 13.45
N VAL A 8 8.41 -5.68 12.45
CA VAL A 8 7.10 -4.99 12.35
C VAL A 8 6.09 -5.70 11.45
N ARG A 9 6.38 -6.95 11.04
CA ARG A 9 5.55 -7.66 10.06
C ARG A 9 4.11 -7.83 10.55
N CYS A 10 3.91 -8.27 11.80
CA CYS A 10 2.57 -8.44 12.37
C CYS A 10 1.84 -7.09 12.44
N ASP A 11 2.51 -6.04 12.92
CA ASP A 11 1.91 -4.70 13.00
C ASP A 11 1.51 -4.16 11.61
N LEU A 12 2.32 -4.48 10.59
CA LEU A 12 2.05 -4.10 9.21
C LEU A 12 0.89 -4.90 8.60
N GLU A 13 0.79 -6.18 8.92
CA GLU A 13 -0.32 -7.05 8.53
C GLU A 13 -1.63 -6.58 9.17
N ASP A 14 -1.62 -6.24 10.46
CA ASP A 14 -2.77 -5.68 11.18
C ASP A 14 -3.17 -4.31 10.62
N PHE A 15 -2.20 -3.46 10.32
CA PHE A 15 -2.43 -2.18 9.67
C PHE A 15 -3.05 -2.37 8.27
N ALA A 16 -2.52 -3.29 7.47
CA ALA A 16 -3.05 -3.60 6.14
C ALA A 16 -4.46 -4.18 6.22
N ALA A 17 -4.71 -5.07 7.18
CA ALA A 17 -6.03 -5.64 7.43
C ALA A 17 -7.03 -4.54 7.77
N GLU A 18 -6.67 -3.59 8.64
CA GLU A 18 -7.52 -2.45 8.95
C GLU A 18 -7.74 -1.54 7.73
N MET A 19 -6.71 -1.21 6.96
CA MET A 19 -6.86 -0.29 5.82
C MET A 19 -7.66 -0.92 4.66
N PHE A 20 -7.52 -2.23 4.46
CA PHE A 20 -8.12 -2.96 3.33
C PHE A 20 -9.37 -3.76 3.70
N GLU A 21 -9.85 -3.70 4.94
CA GLU A 21 -11.09 -4.34 5.39
C GLU A 21 -12.29 -4.12 4.44
N PRO A 22 -12.52 -2.91 3.86
CA PRO A 22 -13.65 -2.70 2.96
C PRO A 22 -13.51 -3.34 1.57
N PHE A 23 -12.35 -3.90 1.24
CA PHE A 23 -12.17 -4.55 -0.05
C PHE A 23 -13.07 -5.79 -0.11
N ALA A 24 -13.93 -5.88 -1.13
CA ALA A 24 -14.89 -6.97 -1.24
C ALA A 24 -14.22 -8.33 -1.48
N ARG A 25 -13.02 -8.36 -2.08
CA ARG A 25 -12.35 -9.60 -2.48
C ARG A 25 -11.16 -9.91 -1.59
N ALA A 26 -11.07 -11.15 -1.11
CA ALA A 26 -9.94 -11.62 -0.31
C ALA A 26 -8.58 -11.45 -1.02
N ASP A 27 -8.54 -11.68 -2.34
CA ASP A 27 -7.33 -11.48 -3.14
C ASP A 27 -6.87 -10.03 -3.17
N GLN A 28 -7.79 -9.05 -3.09
CA GLN A 28 -7.41 -7.63 -3.04
C GLN A 28 -6.70 -7.31 -1.73
N ARG A 29 -7.21 -7.82 -0.61
CA ARG A 29 -6.58 -7.65 0.70
C ARG A 29 -5.20 -8.29 0.73
N ARG A 30 -5.11 -9.53 0.25
CA ARG A 30 -3.84 -10.27 0.15
C ARG A 30 -2.81 -9.53 -0.71
N TRP A 31 -3.14 -9.20 -1.95
CA TRP A 31 -2.17 -8.54 -2.84
C TRP A 31 -1.89 -7.10 -2.45
N GLY A 32 -2.82 -6.42 -1.77
CA GLY A 32 -2.60 -5.11 -1.17
C GLY A 32 -1.59 -5.14 -0.04
N GLU A 33 -1.69 -6.11 0.86
CA GLU A 33 -0.72 -6.33 1.93
C GLU A 33 0.68 -6.66 1.37
N VAL A 34 0.78 -7.59 0.40
CA VAL A 34 2.06 -7.92 -0.25
C VAL A 34 2.65 -6.69 -0.96
N TYR A 35 1.83 -5.89 -1.65
CA TYR A 35 2.27 -4.66 -2.30
C TYR A 35 2.78 -3.62 -1.27
N LEU A 36 2.10 -3.48 -0.14
CA LEU A 36 2.51 -2.59 0.95
C LEU A 36 3.85 -3.04 1.55
N ARG A 37 4.03 -4.34 1.81
CA ARG A 37 5.33 -4.92 2.20
C ARG A 37 6.42 -4.58 1.17
N GLY A 38 6.11 -4.75 -0.11
CA GLY A 38 7.01 -4.44 -1.21
C GLY A 38 7.42 -2.96 -1.33
N LEU A 39 6.57 -2.04 -0.90
CA LEU A 39 6.87 -0.60 -0.86
C LEU A 39 7.82 -0.20 0.28
N LEU A 40 7.80 -0.95 1.40
CA LEU A 40 8.62 -0.69 2.58
C LEU A 40 10.00 -1.39 2.51
N LEU A 41 10.13 -2.38 1.63
CA LEU A 41 11.43 -2.96 1.29
C LEU A 41 12.31 -1.93 0.54
N ASP A 42 13.57 -1.85 0.93
CA ASP A 42 14.54 -0.93 0.32
C ASP A 42 14.67 -1.17 -1.19
N GLY A 43 14.71 -0.08 -1.97
CA GLY A 43 14.80 -0.15 -3.41
C GLY A 43 14.62 1.20 -4.08
N ARG A 44 15.59 1.57 -4.94
CA ARG A 44 15.55 2.83 -5.71
C ARG A 44 14.35 2.95 -6.65
N ARG A 45 13.71 1.83 -7.02
CA ARG A 45 12.58 1.79 -7.96
C ARG A 45 11.35 1.17 -7.29
N LYS A 46 10.26 1.93 -7.26
CA LYS A 46 8.93 1.51 -6.76
C LYS A 46 8.09 0.77 -7.81
N SER A 47 8.68 0.33 -8.91
CA SER A 47 7.97 -0.46 -9.93
C SER A 47 7.73 -1.90 -9.48
N VAL A 48 6.70 -2.52 -10.05
CA VAL A 48 6.22 -3.86 -9.65
C VAL A 48 7.25 -4.96 -9.86
N GLU A 49 8.05 -4.88 -10.92
CA GLU A 49 9.01 -5.95 -11.26
C GLU A 49 10.20 -6.02 -10.28
N PRO A 50 10.93 -4.94 -9.99
CA PRO A 50 11.92 -4.92 -8.91
C PRO A 50 11.32 -5.23 -7.53
N MET A 51 10.04 -4.89 -7.31
CA MET A 51 9.33 -5.21 -6.06
C MET A 51 9.08 -6.71 -5.91
N ALA A 52 8.55 -7.34 -6.95
CA ALA A 52 8.32 -8.79 -6.97
C ALA A 52 9.63 -9.56 -6.75
N ALA A 53 10.72 -9.13 -7.40
CA ALA A 53 12.03 -9.75 -7.21
C ALA A 53 12.52 -9.69 -5.75
N ARG A 54 12.29 -8.57 -5.05
CA ARG A 54 12.66 -8.39 -3.64
C ARG A 54 11.79 -9.20 -2.68
N LEU A 55 10.52 -9.44 -3.03
CA LEU A 55 9.58 -10.22 -2.24
C LEU A 55 9.79 -11.74 -2.37
N GLY A 56 10.59 -12.20 -3.34
CA GLY A 56 10.89 -13.63 -3.53
C GLY A 56 9.62 -14.46 -3.76
N GLU A 57 9.44 -15.53 -2.99
CA GLU A 57 8.30 -16.45 -3.07
C GLU A 57 6.93 -15.76 -2.86
N ASP A 58 6.90 -14.67 -2.10
CA ASP A 58 5.69 -13.87 -1.89
C ASP A 58 5.38 -12.93 -3.08
N GLY A 59 6.36 -12.69 -3.94
CA GLY A 59 6.34 -11.70 -5.01
C GLY A 59 5.79 -12.20 -6.33
N LYS A 60 4.46 -12.18 -6.52
CA LYS A 60 3.86 -12.47 -7.85
C LYS A 60 3.69 -11.19 -8.67
N ARG A 61 4.67 -10.89 -9.53
CA ARG A 61 4.68 -9.72 -10.42
C ARG A 61 3.34 -9.43 -11.11
N GLN A 62 2.73 -10.43 -11.75
CA GLN A 62 1.45 -10.25 -12.45
C GLN A 62 0.31 -9.90 -11.50
N ALA A 63 0.25 -10.55 -10.33
CA ALA A 63 -0.79 -10.29 -9.35
C ALA A 63 -0.64 -8.89 -8.72
N LEU A 64 0.59 -8.47 -8.43
CA LEU A 64 0.90 -7.12 -7.96
C LEU A 64 0.56 -6.05 -9.00
N ALA A 65 0.90 -6.29 -10.28
CA ALA A 65 0.54 -5.38 -11.37
C ALA A 65 -0.97 -5.27 -11.52
N HIS A 66 -1.68 -6.40 -11.52
CA HIS A 66 -3.13 -6.43 -11.60
C HIS A 66 -3.78 -5.72 -10.40
N PHE A 67 -3.25 -5.94 -9.18
CA PHE A 67 -3.73 -5.28 -7.98
C PHE A 67 -3.67 -3.75 -8.08
N ILE A 68 -2.53 -3.17 -8.48
CA ILE A 68 -2.36 -1.71 -8.52
C ILE A 68 -2.99 -1.04 -9.75
N THR A 69 -3.23 -1.77 -10.85
CA THR A 69 -3.70 -1.17 -12.12
C THR A 69 -5.12 -1.53 -12.54
N SER A 70 -5.60 -2.73 -12.22
CA SER A 70 -6.83 -3.29 -12.81
C SER A 70 -7.85 -3.78 -11.78
N SER A 71 -7.42 -3.93 -10.52
CA SER A 71 -8.30 -4.36 -9.45
C SER A 71 -9.32 -3.25 -9.09
N PRO A 72 -10.61 -3.58 -8.96
CA PRO A 72 -11.65 -2.60 -8.65
C PRO A 72 -11.66 -2.29 -7.15
N TRP A 73 -10.75 -1.43 -6.71
CA TRP A 73 -10.76 -0.86 -5.36
C TRP A 73 -10.73 0.67 -5.45
N ASP A 74 -11.45 1.31 -4.52
CA ASP A 74 -11.51 2.75 -4.44
C ASP A 74 -10.37 3.29 -3.56
N ALA A 75 -9.44 4.02 -4.18
CA ALA A 75 -8.33 4.65 -3.48
C ALA A 75 -8.78 5.75 -2.51
N ALA A 76 -9.92 6.39 -2.74
CA ALA A 76 -10.48 7.38 -1.82
C ALA A 76 -10.88 6.74 -0.49
N HIS A 77 -11.43 5.52 -0.49
CA HIS A 77 -11.75 4.79 0.73
C HIS A 77 -10.51 4.48 1.57
N VAL A 78 -9.43 4.02 0.93
CA VAL A 78 -8.16 3.74 1.65
C VAL A 78 -7.58 5.02 2.24
N ARG A 79 -7.58 6.13 1.48
CA ARG A 79 -7.12 7.45 1.97
C ARG A 79 -7.97 7.96 3.13
N ALA A 80 -9.29 7.82 3.04
CA ALA A 80 -10.20 8.24 4.10
C ALA A 80 -9.93 7.47 5.40
N ARG A 81 -9.79 6.14 5.35
CA ARG A 81 -9.48 5.32 6.53
C ARG A 81 -8.15 5.71 7.17
N LEU A 82 -7.12 5.97 6.35
CA LEU A 82 -5.85 6.47 6.85
C LEU A 82 -6.01 7.80 7.59
N ALA A 83 -6.75 8.75 7.02
CA ALA A 83 -7.03 10.04 7.66
C ALA A 83 -7.79 9.88 8.99
N TRP A 84 -8.80 9.01 9.05
CA TRP A 84 -9.54 8.71 10.27
C TRP A 84 -8.65 8.11 11.36
N ARG A 85 -7.79 7.14 11.02
CA ARG A 85 -6.83 6.54 11.96
C ARG A 85 -5.84 7.59 12.46
N MET A 86 -5.26 8.38 11.55
CA MET A 86 -4.29 9.42 11.89
C MET A 86 -4.87 10.50 12.80
N ARG A 87 -6.16 10.82 12.68
CA ARG A 87 -6.84 11.77 13.57
C ARG A 87 -6.74 11.36 15.05
N GLN A 88 -6.81 10.06 15.35
CA GLN A 88 -6.69 9.57 16.73
C GLN A 88 -5.26 9.63 17.27
N VAL A 89 -4.27 9.47 16.39
CA VAL A 89 -2.84 9.49 16.74
C VAL A 89 -2.31 10.91 16.89
N ILE A 90 -2.63 11.78 15.93
CA ILE A 90 -2.05 13.13 15.82
C ILE A 90 -2.84 14.19 16.60
N LYS A 91 -4.13 13.93 16.89
CA LYS A 91 -5.08 14.91 17.49
C LYS A 91 -5.02 16.28 16.80
N PRO A 92 -5.15 16.34 15.46
CA PRO A 92 -4.94 17.58 14.72
C PRO A 92 -6.04 18.60 15.03
N THR A 93 -5.65 19.87 15.17
CA THR A 93 -6.58 21.00 15.36
C THR A 93 -7.20 21.48 14.04
N ALA A 94 -6.60 21.11 12.90
CA ALA A 94 -7.11 21.36 11.55
C ALA A 94 -6.60 20.29 10.56
N LEU A 95 -7.37 20.02 9.50
CA LEU A 95 -7.05 19.09 8.41
C LEU A 95 -6.99 19.85 7.08
N ILE A 96 -5.85 19.79 6.38
CA ILE A 96 -5.71 20.32 5.01
C ILE A 96 -5.76 19.12 4.06
N ILE A 97 -6.81 19.05 3.23
CA ILE A 97 -6.89 18.10 2.13
C ILE A 97 -6.52 18.88 0.88
N ASP A 98 -5.27 18.74 0.44
CA ASP A 98 -4.80 19.31 -0.81
C ASP A 98 -4.99 18.28 -1.94
N ASP A 99 -5.64 18.69 -3.03
CA ASP A 99 -5.83 17.88 -4.24
C ASP A 99 -4.57 17.97 -5.11
N SER A 100 -3.40 17.66 -4.54
CA SER A 100 -2.19 17.50 -5.33
C SER A 100 -2.31 16.21 -6.14
N GLY A 101 -2.99 16.34 -7.28
CA GLY A 101 -2.92 15.39 -8.38
C GLY A 101 -1.44 15.21 -8.72
N PHE A 102 -0.92 14.03 -8.44
CA PHE A 102 0.38 13.61 -8.95
C PHE A 102 0.30 13.66 -10.48
N LEU A 103 0.82 14.72 -11.10
CA LEU A 103 1.09 14.75 -12.53
C LEU A 103 2.08 13.61 -12.81
N LYS A 104 1.59 12.53 -13.42
CA LYS A 104 2.46 11.54 -14.06
C LYS A 104 3.05 12.22 -15.28
N ASP A 105 4.28 12.70 -15.15
CA ASP A 105 5.08 13.07 -16.31
C ASP A 105 5.57 11.78 -17.00
N GLY A 106 4.77 11.30 -17.95
CA GLY A 106 5.17 10.26 -18.89
C GLY A 106 5.79 10.94 -20.10
N GLY A 107 7.11 11.10 -20.09
CA GLY A 107 7.86 11.59 -21.23
C GLY A 107 7.70 10.67 -22.45
N SER A 108 7.56 11.33 -23.61
CA SER A 108 7.42 10.80 -24.96
C SER A 108 8.48 9.82 -25.41
#